data_AF-A0A918VS70-F1
#
_entry.id   AF-A0A918VS70-F1
#
_cell.length_a   1.000
_cell.length_b   1.000
_cell.length_c   1.000
_cell.angle_alpha   90.00
_cell.angle_beta   90.00
_cell.angle_gamma   90.00
#
_symmetry.space_group_name_H-M   'P 1'
#
loop_
_entity.id
_entity.type
_entity.pdbx_description
1 polymer ?
#
loop_
_entity_poly.entity_id
_entity_poly.type
_entity_poly.pdbx_seq_one_letter_code
_entity_poly.pdbx_strand_id
1 'polypeptide(L)'
;MATIQEVYIALFGRPADPAGLAYYIEATNDGANLDAVGDLSASEEYTDRFEGFNNNQKVTQIYQDLFNRSPDAAGLAFYVNLLNTGAATEQDIAIRILDGATGDDAEIIANKVEAANAFTASIDTATEIGAYVGEDAAEAGRQFLDGITSDDDTIPDQAAIDAAIADIEAGVGTGDTFTLGGGVDDITGTAGGDTFNATTLNTLQSTDTINGGQSVDVLNATITGTVAPTLNSVENVFLTDGGAGFGIDLEDATGVQQVWSVAQDNTFTVVNAKAGTTFGVQNAADAETYSIGFDDDELDDDATLRLALNDTNNFTISFTSGDNGDIDAIEISVMSDDNNADLTALTNAEDVTVTGEGELTLAIGSGTEDFDSTGFDGDVALTVGGAEVDIMFGAGDDVIAAAGTADVTADGGAGNDVLRASGGNGITSDLDGGDGDDILGGSVGGSSELTGGAGNDEFHFSNTMTGVAATDINTVTDFTSGEDVISLLKIAGFFGSSFEDGIVGNSDLAADDYVELGGFGDFDGTVHADGLVVFNTGFANQTAITNQSNALAGADAGEAFYFMAFNEEEEMAQLYYDGLTGAGGAPVLLANFENITTEAQLQGLSRADFDIYTA
;
A
#
# COMPACT_ATOMS: atom_id res chain seq x y z
N MET A 1 32.07 17.88 -12.41
CA MET A 1 31.16 18.42 -13.44
C MET A 1 31.06 17.32 -14.47
N ALA A 2 29.85 16.80 -14.63
CA ALA A 2 29.57 15.70 -15.54
C ALA A 2 29.97 16.05 -16.98
N THR A 3 30.59 15.08 -17.64
CA THR A 3 30.79 14.98 -19.08
C THR A 3 29.48 14.58 -19.75
N ILE A 4 29.39 14.78 -21.07
CA ILE A 4 28.20 14.37 -21.83
C ILE A 4 27.98 12.85 -21.73
N GLN A 5 29.04 12.05 -21.72
CA GLN A 5 28.91 10.60 -21.58
C GLN A 5 28.26 10.22 -20.24
N GLU A 6 28.67 10.87 -19.14
CA GLU A 6 28.07 10.65 -17.82
C GLU A 6 26.59 11.05 -17.79
N VAL A 7 26.20 12.13 -18.49
CA VAL A 7 24.79 12.53 -18.61
C VAL A 7 23.99 11.47 -19.38
N TYR A 8 24.54 10.89 -20.44
CA TYR A 8 23.85 9.81 -21.17
C TYR A 8 23.66 8.55 -20.31
N ILE A 9 24.67 8.17 -19.54
CA ILE A 9 24.57 7.03 -18.61
C ILE A 9 23.51 7.33 -17.53
N ALA A 10 23.52 8.54 -16.96
CA ALA A 10 22.58 8.91 -15.89
C ALA A 10 21.12 9.00 -16.34
N LEU A 11 20.86 9.44 -17.58
CA LEU A 11 19.51 9.63 -18.10
C LEU A 11 18.98 8.41 -18.86
N PHE A 12 19.82 7.81 -19.70
CA PHE A 12 19.43 6.77 -20.65
C PHE A 12 20.03 5.40 -20.34
N GLY A 13 20.94 5.30 -19.36
CA GLY A 13 21.55 4.04 -18.94
C GLY A 13 22.53 3.45 -19.95
N ARG A 14 22.86 4.16 -21.04
CA ARG A 14 23.59 3.61 -22.20
C ARG A 14 24.72 4.51 -22.68
N PRO A 15 25.62 3.99 -23.55
CA PRO A 15 26.58 4.81 -24.25
C PRO A 15 25.91 5.86 -25.15
N ALA A 16 26.48 7.06 -25.21
CA ALA A 16 26.04 8.07 -26.17
C ALA A 16 26.26 7.58 -27.60
N ASP A 17 25.37 7.97 -28.52
CA ASP A 17 25.64 7.76 -29.94
C ASP A 17 26.72 8.76 -30.43
N PRO A 18 27.53 8.41 -31.46
CA PRO A 18 28.61 9.28 -31.91
C PRO A 18 28.17 10.68 -32.36
N ALA A 19 26.96 10.81 -32.91
CA ALA A 19 26.45 12.09 -33.41
C ALA A 19 25.95 12.98 -32.27
N GLY A 20 25.20 12.40 -31.32
CA GLY A 20 24.73 13.03 -30.09
C GLY A 20 25.89 13.50 -29.22
N LEU A 21 26.87 12.63 -28.96
CA LEU A 21 28.06 12.99 -28.20
C LEU A 21 28.79 14.20 -28.81
N ALA A 22 29.04 14.17 -30.12
CA ALA A 22 29.71 15.27 -30.82
C ALA A 22 28.89 16.58 -30.78
N TYR A 23 27.57 16.49 -30.98
CA TYR A 23 26.68 17.64 -30.92
C TYR A 23 26.69 18.30 -29.54
N TYR A 24 26.54 17.51 -28.47
CA TYR A 24 26.47 18.04 -27.12
C TYR A 24 27.83 18.53 -26.61
N ILE A 25 28.95 17.92 -27.01
CA ILE A 25 30.29 18.48 -26.73
C ILE A 25 30.44 19.87 -27.36
N GLU A 26 29.97 20.07 -28.60
CA GLU A 26 30.00 21.37 -29.26
C GLU A 26 29.04 22.37 -28.59
N ALA A 27 27.82 21.93 -28.25
CA ALA A 27 26.80 22.77 -27.63
C ALA A 27 27.15 23.23 -26.21
N THR A 28 27.79 22.36 -25.43
CA THR A 28 28.15 22.61 -24.01
C THR A 28 29.55 23.19 -23.82
N ASN A 29 30.31 23.41 -24.91
CA ASN A 29 31.72 23.80 -24.86
C ASN A 29 32.53 22.81 -23.99
N ASP A 30 32.51 21.53 -24.38
CA ASP A 30 33.25 20.44 -23.74
C ASP A 30 32.79 20.17 -22.28
N GLY A 31 31.47 20.16 -22.05
CA GLY A 31 30.87 19.95 -20.73
C GLY A 31 30.92 21.16 -19.78
N ALA A 32 31.43 22.31 -20.23
CA ALA A 32 31.55 23.52 -19.41
C ALA A 32 30.20 24.21 -19.12
N ASN A 33 29.16 23.90 -19.89
CA ASN A 33 27.82 24.46 -19.72
C ASN A 33 26.74 23.41 -20.02
N LEU A 34 26.38 22.60 -19.02
CA LEU A 34 25.33 21.58 -19.15
C LEU A 34 23.93 22.18 -19.30
N ASP A 35 23.70 23.44 -18.90
CA ASP A 35 22.43 24.15 -19.15
C ASP A 35 22.11 24.28 -20.66
N ALA A 36 23.13 24.12 -21.52
CA ALA A 36 22.98 24.16 -22.97
C ALA A 36 22.55 22.82 -23.59
N VAL A 37 22.52 21.73 -22.81
CA VAL A 37 22.04 20.40 -23.26
C VAL A 37 20.53 20.44 -23.52
N GLY A 38 19.79 21.34 -22.87
CA GLY A 38 18.34 21.35 -22.91
C GLY A 38 17.74 20.30 -21.98
N ASP A 39 16.44 20.08 -22.12
CA ASP A 39 15.69 19.08 -21.37
C ASP A 39 15.69 17.75 -22.15
N LEU A 40 16.63 16.86 -21.81
CA LEU A 40 16.74 15.53 -22.40
C LEU A 40 15.68 14.57 -21.85
N SER A 41 15.14 14.85 -20.66
CA SER A 41 14.00 14.11 -20.11
C SER A 41 12.71 14.33 -20.91
N ALA A 42 12.65 15.38 -21.75
CA ALA A 42 11.57 15.59 -22.70
C ALA A 42 11.75 14.89 -24.05
N SER A 43 12.80 14.07 -24.23
CA SER A 43 13.00 13.29 -25.46
C SER A 43 12.09 12.06 -25.51
N GLU A 44 11.71 11.64 -26.73
CA GLU A 44 10.85 10.47 -26.96
C GLU A 44 11.45 9.20 -26.33
N GLU A 45 12.76 8.99 -26.50
CA GLU A 45 13.50 7.89 -25.85
C GLU A 45 13.36 7.89 -24.32
N TYR A 46 13.48 9.06 -23.68
CA TYR A 46 13.31 9.14 -22.23
C TYR A 46 11.86 8.90 -21.80
N THR A 47 10.90 9.46 -22.53
CA THR A 47 9.49 9.31 -22.18
C THR A 47 8.99 7.88 -22.38
N ASP A 48 9.45 7.20 -23.43
CA ASP A 48 9.09 5.81 -23.72
C ASP A 48 9.73 4.87 -22.67
N ARG A 49 11.00 5.13 -22.32
CA ARG A 49 11.73 4.36 -21.29
C ARG A 49 11.04 4.37 -19.92
N PHE A 50 10.44 5.48 -19.55
CA PHE A 50 9.78 5.67 -18.26
C PHE A 50 8.26 5.75 -18.38
N GLU A 51 7.68 5.27 -19.49
CA GLU A 51 6.22 5.24 -19.66
C GLU A 51 5.58 4.34 -18.59
N GLY A 52 4.58 4.87 -17.89
CA GLY A 52 3.92 4.17 -16.78
C GLY A 52 4.71 4.11 -15.46
N PHE A 53 5.94 4.62 -15.41
CA PHE A 53 6.72 4.63 -14.16
C PHE A 53 6.33 5.81 -13.28
N ASN A 54 6.10 5.54 -11.99
CA ASN A 54 5.98 6.58 -10.98
C ASN A 54 7.36 7.13 -10.54
N ASN A 55 7.38 8.17 -9.71
CA ASN A 55 8.62 8.83 -9.31
C ASN A 55 9.55 7.93 -8.48
N ASN A 56 9.01 7.00 -7.67
CA ASN A 56 9.80 6.01 -6.93
C ASN A 56 10.53 5.06 -7.89
N GLN A 57 9.82 4.52 -8.87
CA GLN A 57 10.36 3.61 -9.89
C GLN A 57 11.42 4.31 -10.75
N LYS A 58 11.17 5.56 -11.17
CA LYS A 58 12.15 6.36 -11.93
C LYS A 58 13.47 6.56 -11.17
N VAL A 59 13.40 7.01 -9.90
CA VAL A 59 14.61 7.22 -9.08
C VAL A 59 15.35 5.91 -8.85
N THR A 60 14.61 4.83 -8.57
CA THR A 60 15.19 3.49 -8.37
C THR A 60 15.93 3.01 -9.62
N GLN A 61 15.34 3.19 -10.80
CA GLN A 61 15.97 2.81 -12.06
C GLN A 61 17.23 3.62 -12.36
N ILE A 62 17.25 4.94 -12.08
CA ILE A 62 18.45 5.78 -12.23
C ILE A 62 19.59 5.25 -11.35
N TYR A 63 19.27 4.84 -10.12
CA TYR A 63 20.24 4.22 -9.21
C TYR A 63 20.75 2.88 -9.74
N GLN A 64 19.88 2.06 -10.32
CA GLN A 64 20.26 0.81 -10.94
C GLN A 64 21.20 1.05 -12.13
N ASP A 65 20.87 1.99 -13.02
CA ASP A 65 21.66 2.33 -14.19
C ASP A 65 23.04 2.88 -13.84
N LEU A 66 23.14 3.67 -12.76
CA LEU A 66 24.40 4.28 -12.35
C LEU A 66 25.24 3.33 -11.50
N PHE A 67 24.63 2.60 -10.57
CA PHE A 67 25.34 1.93 -9.47
C PHE A 67 25.05 0.43 -9.34
N ASN A 68 24.17 -0.15 -10.16
CA ASN A 68 23.71 -1.54 -10.06
C ASN A 68 23.13 -1.91 -8.68
N ARG A 69 22.51 -0.95 -8.01
CA ARG A 69 21.87 -1.15 -6.70
C ARG A 69 20.70 -0.19 -6.53
N SER A 70 19.73 -0.57 -5.70
CA SER A 70 18.67 0.33 -5.25
C SER A 70 19.21 1.47 -4.36
N PRO A 71 18.51 2.63 -4.32
CA PRO A 71 18.80 3.68 -3.35
C PRO A 71 18.49 3.21 -1.91
N ASP A 72 19.12 3.85 -0.93
CA ASP A 72 18.66 3.72 0.46
C ASP A 72 17.33 4.47 0.65
N ALA A 73 16.53 4.05 1.63
CA ALA A 73 15.19 4.59 1.86
C ALA A 73 15.18 6.12 2.05
N ALA A 74 16.16 6.68 2.75
CA ALA A 74 16.25 8.13 2.99
C ALA A 74 16.61 8.90 1.71
N GLY A 75 17.55 8.37 0.92
CA GLY A 75 17.92 8.93 -0.38
C GLY A 75 16.76 8.88 -1.38
N LEU A 76 16.05 7.76 -1.45
CA LEU A 76 14.86 7.59 -2.30
C LEU A 76 13.79 8.61 -1.94
N ALA A 77 13.37 8.65 -0.66
CA ALA A 77 12.37 9.58 -0.16
C ALA A 77 12.74 11.04 -0.44
N PHE A 78 14.02 11.40 -0.28
CA PHE A 78 14.50 12.75 -0.56
C PHE A 78 14.33 13.16 -2.04
N TYR A 79 14.76 12.31 -2.97
CA TYR A 79 14.68 12.64 -4.40
C TYR A 79 13.25 12.57 -4.94
N VAL A 80 12.46 11.63 -4.45
CA VAL A 80 11.05 11.47 -4.83
C VAL A 80 10.23 12.68 -4.36
N ASN A 81 10.47 13.17 -3.14
CA ASN A 81 9.82 14.40 -2.66
C ASN A 81 10.14 15.61 -3.55
N LEU A 82 11.37 15.74 -4.05
CA LEU A 82 11.74 16.81 -4.98
C LEU A 82 11.01 16.73 -6.33
N LEU A 83 10.74 15.51 -6.82
CA LEU A 83 9.94 15.29 -8.03
C LEU A 83 8.45 15.58 -7.78
N ASN A 84 7.88 15.02 -6.70
CA ASN A 84 6.47 15.20 -6.34
C ASN A 84 6.11 16.68 -6.13
N THR A 85 7.02 17.45 -5.53
CA THR A 85 6.82 18.90 -5.30
C THR A 85 7.15 19.77 -6.52
N GLY A 86 7.67 19.18 -7.61
CA GLY A 86 8.16 19.90 -8.79
C GLY A 86 9.37 20.80 -8.50
N ALA A 87 10.07 20.57 -7.39
CA ALA A 87 11.24 21.34 -6.96
C ALA A 87 12.51 21.01 -7.76
N ALA A 88 12.53 19.87 -8.45
CA ALA A 88 13.56 19.45 -9.41
C ALA A 88 12.91 18.64 -10.54
N THR A 89 13.53 18.64 -11.73
CA THR A 89 13.13 17.75 -12.84
C THR A 89 13.82 16.40 -12.72
N GLU A 90 13.38 15.38 -13.47
CA GLU A 90 14.06 14.09 -13.50
C GLU A 90 15.53 14.22 -13.94
N GLN A 91 15.81 15.10 -14.91
CA GLN A 91 17.18 15.39 -15.32
C GLN A 91 18.02 16.01 -14.20
N ASP A 92 17.46 16.92 -13.41
CA ASP A 92 18.16 17.47 -12.25
C ASP A 92 18.47 16.39 -11.20
N ILE A 93 17.53 15.46 -10.98
CA ILE A 93 17.71 14.35 -10.04
C ILE A 93 18.82 13.41 -10.51
N ALA A 94 18.79 12.97 -11.77
CA ALA A 94 19.82 12.07 -12.32
C ALA A 94 21.24 12.67 -12.21
N ILE A 95 21.39 13.97 -12.51
CA ILE A 95 22.68 14.67 -12.41
C ILE A 95 23.11 14.81 -10.94
N ARG A 96 22.20 15.09 -10.00
CA ARG A 96 22.53 15.18 -8.56
C ARG A 96 22.99 13.85 -8.00
N ILE A 97 22.34 12.75 -8.39
CA ILE A 97 22.72 11.39 -7.99
C ILE A 97 24.12 11.07 -8.51
N LEU A 98 24.37 11.33 -9.80
CA LEU A 98 25.66 11.17 -10.44
C LEU A 98 26.77 11.99 -9.74
N ASP A 99 26.59 13.30 -9.55
CA ASP A 99 27.57 14.18 -8.91
C ASP A 99 27.77 13.87 -7.41
N GLY A 100 26.78 13.21 -6.79
CA GLY A 100 26.80 12.80 -5.38
C GLY A 100 27.53 11.47 -5.13
N ALA A 101 27.91 10.74 -6.17
CA ALA A 101 28.54 9.42 -6.05
C ALA A 101 29.90 9.48 -5.34
N THR A 102 30.14 8.53 -4.43
CA THR A 102 31.40 8.40 -3.69
C THR A 102 31.76 6.93 -3.47
N GLY A 103 33.02 6.64 -3.15
CA GLY A 103 33.45 5.25 -2.91
C GLY A 103 33.26 4.37 -4.14
N ASP A 104 32.73 3.15 -3.93
CA ASP A 104 32.47 2.17 -4.99
C ASP A 104 31.54 2.73 -6.08
N ASP A 105 30.53 3.54 -5.73
CA ASP A 105 29.63 4.16 -6.70
C ASP A 105 30.37 5.06 -7.70
N ALA A 106 31.37 5.81 -7.23
CA ALA A 106 32.19 6.67 -8.08
C ALA A 106 33.13 5.85 -8.99
N GLU A 107 33.57 4.67 -8.54
CA GLU A 107 34.39 3.75 -9.32
C GLU A 107 33.54 3.02 -10.39
N ILE A 108 32.31 2.61 -10.07
CA ILE A 108 31.34 2.06 -11.03
C ILE A 108 31.08 3.07 -12.16
N ILE A 109 30.81 4.33 -11.83
CA ILE A 109 30.62 5.39 -12.85
C ILE A 109 31.88 5.50 -13.72
N ALA A 110 33.06 5.57 -13.13
CA ALA A 110 34.30 5.70 -13.89
C ALA A 110 34.50 4.54 -14.88
N ASN A 111 34.23 3.31 -14.44
CA ASN A 111 34.34 2.11 -15.25
C ASN A 111 33.29 2.07 -16.38
N LYS A 112 32.03 2.43 -16.07
CA LYS A 112 30.97 2.58 -17.08
C LYS A 112 31.29 3.66 -18.09
N VAL A 113 31.85 4.79 -17.67
CA VAL A 113 32.29 5.87 -18.56
C VAL A 113 33.44 5.43 -19.46
N GLU A 114 34.41 4.66 -18.94
CA GLU A 114 35.49 4.10 -19.75
C GLU A 114 34.93 3.16 -20.83
N ALA A 115 34.09 2.21 -20.45
CA ALA A 115 33.45 1.27 -21.37
C ALA A 115 32.58 2.00 -22.41
N ALA A 116 31.76 2.96 -21.97
CA ALA A 116 30.85 3.71 -22.83
C ALA A 116 31.60 4.60 -23.82
N ASN A 117 32.70 5.23 -23.42
CA ASN A 117 33.56 5.99 -24.34
C ASN A 117 34.21 5.08 -25.39
N ALA A 118 34.70 3.90 -24.97
CA ALA A 118 35.31 2.94 -25.89
C ALA A 118 34.29 2.36 -26.88
N PHE A 119 33.08 2.05 -26.41
CA PHE A 119 31.95 1.63 -27.22
C PHE A 119 31.57 2.71 -28.25
N THR A 120 31.33 3.94 -27.79
CA THR A 120 30.98 5.07 -28.66
C THR A 120 32.05 5.34 -29.72
N ALA A 121 33.33 5.23 -29.33
CA ALA A 121 34.46 5.41 -30.25
C ALA A 121 34.60 4.27 -31.27
N SER A 122 34.08 3.07 -30.96
CA SER A 122 34.12 1.89 -31.82
C SER A 122 32.96 1.86 -32.83
N ILE A 123 31.93 2.71 -32.67
CA ILE A 123 30.90 2.97 -33.69
C ILE A 123 31.47 3.98 -34.71
N ASP A 124 32.28 3.48 -35.65
CA ASP A 124 33.08 4.33 -36.55
C ASP A 124 32.76 4.13 -38.05
N THR A 125 32.00 3.09 -38.39
CA THR A 125 31.54 2.83 -39.75
C THR A 125 30.14 3.35 -40.00
N ALA A 126 29.81 3.60 -41.27
CA ALA A 126 28.46 4.04 -41.65
C ALA A 126 27.38 2.97 -41.37
N THR A 127 27.77 1.69 -41.24
CA THR A 127 26.84 0.60 -40.90
C THR A 127 26.53 0.65 -39.41
N GLU A 128 27.55 0.68 -38.56
CA GLU A 128 27.42 0.76 -37.10
C GLU A 128 26.65 2.03 -36.68
N ILE A 129 27.00 3.19 -37.24
CA ILE A 129 26.28 4.45 -36.99
C ILE A 129 24.81 4.34 -37.39
N GLY A 130 24.50 3.61 -38.46
CA GLY A 130 23.14 3.38 -38.91
C GLY A 130 22.37 2.36 -38.07
N ALA A 131 23.07 1.46 -37.37
CA ALA A 131 22.50 0.43 -36.52
C ALA A 131 22.25 0.92 -35.08
N TYR A 132 23.07 1.83 -34.57
CA TYR A 132 22.92 2.38 -33.22
C TYR A 132 21.90 3.53 -33.15
N VAL A 133 20.65 3.23 -33.53
CA VAL A 133 19.53 4.18 -33.59
C VAL A 133 18.23 3.49 -33.17
N GLY A 134 17.43 4.15 -32.33
CA GLY A 134 16.13 3.64 -31.85
C GLY A 134 16.24 2.87 -30.53
N GLU A 135 15.09 2.51 -29.97
CA GLU A 135 14.98 1.95 -28.61
C GLU A 135 15.68 0.60 -28.46
N ASP A 136 15.54 -0.24 -29.48
CA ASP A 136 16.21 -1.53 -29.60
C ASP A 136 17.74 -1.46 -29.43
N ALA A 137 18.38 -0.53 -30.14
CA ALA A 137 19.81 -0.30 -30.01
C ALA A 137 20.16 0.40 -28.69
N ALA A 138 19.24 1.22 -28.16
CA ALA A 138 19.40 1.86 -26.87
C ALA A 138 19.44 0.81 -25.75
N GLU A 139 18.56 -0.19 -25.79
CA GLU A 139 18.50 -1.32 -24.86
C GLU A 139 19.75 -2.18 -24.92
N ALA A 140 20.21 -2.56 -26.12
CA ALA A 140 21.49 -3.27 -26.27
C ALA A 140 22.67 -2.46 -25.68
N GLY A 141 22.62 -1.12 -25.78
CA GLY A 141 23.57 -0.23 -25.13
C GLY A 141 23.47 -0.24 -23.60
N ARG A 142 22.26 -0.32 -23.03
CA ARG A 142 22.04 -0.47 -21.58
C ARG A 142 22.60 -1.81 -21.08
N GLN A 143 22.27 -2.90 -21.76
CA GLN A 143 22.78 -4.24 -21.46
C GLN A 143 24.32 -4.31 -21.55
N PHE A 144 24.93 -3.59 -22.49
CA PHE A 144 26.39 -3.53 -22.58
C PHE A 144 27.04 -2.90 -21.34
N LEU A 145 26.36 -1.96 -20.67
CA LEU A 145 26.84 -1.37 -19.42
C LEU A 145 26.38 -2.12 -18.17
N ASP A 146 25.40 -3.02 -18.32
CA ASP A 146 24.89 -3.83 -17.24
C ASP A 146 25.96 -4.82 -16.75
N GLY A 147 26.07 -4.95 -15.43
CA GLY A 147 27.10 -5.78 -14.78
C GLY A 147 28.51 -5.17 -14.68
N ILE A 148 28.76 -3.95 -15.17
CA ILE A 148 30.02 -3.23 -14.89
C ILE A 148 30.00 -2.73 -13.44
N THR A 149 30.97 -3.17 -12.64
CA THR A 149 31.07 -2.87 -11.20
C THR A 149 32.29 -2.00 -10.88
N SER A 150 32.58 -1.80 -9.59
CA SER A 150 33.81 -1.13 -9.12
C SER A 150 35.07 -1.96 -9.37
N ASP A 151 34.96 -3.23 -9.74
CA ASP A 151 36.10 -4.05 -10.15
C ASP A 151 36.48 -3.78 -11.62
N ASP A 152 37.70 -3.27 -11.85
CA ASP A 152 38.26 -2.99 -13.18
C ASP A 152 38.20 -4.21 -14.13
N ASP A 153 38.20 -5.45 -13.60
CA ASP A 153 38.10 -6.68 -14.41
C ASP A 153 36.71 -6.82 -15.08
N THR A 154 35.71 -6.04 -14.67
CA THR A 154 34.38 -5.98 -15.30
C THR A 154 34.31 -5.01 -16.49
N ILE A 155 35.34 -4.20 -16.73
CA ILE A 155 35.38 -3.32 -17.90
C ILE A 155 35.54 -4.19 -19.17
N PRO A 156 34.61 -4.13 -20.14
CA PRO A 156 34.69 -4.92 -21.36
C PRO A 156 35.96 -4.60 -22.16
N ASP A 157 36.67 -5.63 -22.60
CA ASP A 157 37.79 -5.46 -23.51
C ASP A 157 37.32 -5.15 -24.94
N GLN A 158 38.25 -4.77 -25.82
CA GLN A 158 37.89 -4.42 -27.20
C GLN A 158 37.17 -5.55 -27.95
N ALA A 159 37.47 -6.82 -27.64
CA ALA A 159 36.82 -7.93 -28.33
C ALA A 159 35.35 -8.07 -27.91
N ALA A 160 35.04 -7.81 -26.63
CA ALA A 160 33.67 -7.75 -26.13
C ALA A 160 32.91 -6.54 -26.70
N ILE A 161 33.57 -5.38 -26.81
CA ILE A 161 32.98 -4.19 -27.44
C ILE A 161 32.63 -4.44 -28.91
N ASP A 162 33.58 -4.98 -29.68
CA ASP A 162 33.37 -5.29 -31.10
C ASP A 162 32.24 -6.32 -31.28
N ALA A 163 32.11 -7.28 -30.34
CA ALA A 163 31.03 -8.26 -30.35
C ALA A 163 29.67 -7.60 -30.09
N ALA A 164 29.57 -6.75 -29.07
CA ALA A 164 28.33 -6.03 -28.75
C ALA A 164 27.86 -5.13 -29.90
N ILE A 165 28.79 -4.44 -30.58
CA ILE A 165 28.47 -3.61 -31.76
C ILE A 165 28.03 -4.50 -32.93
N ALA A 166 28.70 -5.62 -33.17
CA ALA A 166 28.31 -6.57 -34.22
C ALA A 166 26.92 -7.18 -33.97
N ASP A 167 26.57 -7.40 -32.70
CA ASP A 167 25.25 -7.87 -32.30
C ASP A 167 24.19 -6.80 -32.63
N ILE A 168 24.43 -5.53 -32.29
CA ILE A 168 23.55 -4.41 -32.67
C ILE A 168 23.41 -4.28 -34.19
N GLU A 169 24.50 -4.40 -34.95
CA GLU A 169 24.45 -4.40 -36.42
C GLU A 169 23.60 -5.55 -36.99
N ALA A 170 23.60 -6.69 -36.30
CA ALA A 170 22.84 -7.87 -36.67
C ALA A 170 21.39 -7.85 -36.13
N GLY A 171 21.03 -6.90 -35.26
CA GLY A 171 19.76 -6.90 -34.52
C GLY A 171 19.69 -8.00 -33.44
N VAL A 172 20.84 -8.46 -32.96
CA VAL A 172 20.94 -9.43 -31.86
C VAL A 172 20.87 -8.63 -30.56
N GLY A 173 19.84 -8.87 -29.74
CA GLY A 173 19.55 -8.11 -28.51
C GLY A 173 18.36 -7.16 -28.61
N THR A 174 17.74 -7.06 -29.79
CA THR A 174 16.46 -6.37 -30.01
C THR A 174 15.38 -7.44 -29.97
N GLY A 175 14.46 -7.38 -29.00
CA GLY A 175 13.42 -8.39 -28.87
C GLY A 175 12.54 -8.48 -30.13
N ASP A 176 12.20 -9.68 -30.53
CA ASP A 176 11.30 -9.97 -31.64
C ASP A 176 9.85 -10.12 -31.13
N THR A 177 8.89 -9.80 -32.01
CA THR A 177 7.48 -10.16 -31.78
C THR A 177 7.12 -11.42 -32.57
N PHE A 178 6.73 -12.48 -31.85
CA PHE A 178 6.24 -13.73 -32.41
C PHE A 178 4.71 -13.78 -32.36
N THR A 179 4.08 -14.44 -33.33
CA THR A 179 2.63 -14.66 -33.33
C THR A 179 2.35 -16.15 -33.40
N LEU A 180 1.60 -16.66 -32.43
CA LEU A 180 1.24 -18.07 -32.34
C LEU A 180 0.11 -18.42 -33.34
N GLY A 181 0.18 -19.65 -33.86
CA GLY A 181 -0.80 -20.22 -34.76
C GLY A 181 -1.81 -21.09 -34.03
N GLY A 182 -2.86 -21.55 -34.72
CA GLY A 182 -3.83 -22.49 -34.13
C GLY A 182 -3.34 -23.95 -34.05
N GLY A 183 -2.05 -24.20 -34.25
CA GLY A 183 -1.43 -25.53 -34.25
C GLY A 183 -0.31 -25.59 -33.22
N VAL A 184 0.43 -26.69 -33.21
CA VAL A 184 1.60 -26.82 -32.32
C VAL A 184 2.66 -25.80 -32.71
N ASP A 185 3.00 -24.93 -31.77
CA ASP A 185 4.06 -23.94 -31.89
C ASP A 185 5.31 -24.38 -31.09
N ASP A 186 6.49 -24.19 -31.68
CA ASP A 186 7.80 -24.46 -31.07
C ASP A 186 8.69 -23.25 -31.40
N ILE A 187 8.63 -22.25 -30.51
CA ILE A 187 9.19 -20.92 -30.73
C ILE A 187 10.33 -20.71 -29.75
N THR A 188 11.47 -20.23 -30.27
CA THR A 188 12.59 -19.77 -29.48
C THR A 188 12.83 -18.32 -29.83
N GLY A 189 12.83 -17.49 -28.79
CA GLY A 189 13.13 -16.08 -28.80
C GLY A 189 14.60 -15.77 -29.10
N THR A 190 14.90 -14.49 -29.11
CA THR A 190 16.22 -13.92 -29.34
C THR A 190 16.97 -13.79 -28.00
N ALA A 191 17.85 -12.80 -27.90
CA ALA A 191 18.54 -12.45 -26.66
C ALA A 191 18.01 -11.16 -26.05
N GLY A 192 17.15 -10.42 -26.77
CA GLY A 192 16.48 -9.21 -26.27
C GLY A 192 15.04 -9.52 -25.88
N GLY A 193 14.36 -8.56 -25.23
CA GLY A 193 13.05 -8.79 -24.61
C GLY A 193 11.95 -9.02 -25.63
N ASP A 194 11.62 -10.28 -25.87
CA ASP A 194 10.70 -10.72 -26.90
C ASP A 194 9.24 -10.62 -26.45
N THR A 195 8.34 -10.56 -27.44
CA THR A 195 6.89 -10.60 -27.21
C THR A 195 6.24 -11.74 -27.99
N PHE A 196 5.62 -12.67 -27.29
CA PHE A 196 4.86 -13.79 -27.85
C PHE A 196 3.36 -13.46 -27.83
N ASN A 197 2.75 -13.31 -29.00
CA ASN A 197 1.34 -12.94 -29.12
C ASN A 197 0.46 -14.11 -29.57
N ALA A 198 -0.44 -14.53 -28.68
CA ALA A 198 -1.52 -15.49 -28.88
C ALA A 198 -2.89 -14.85 -28.65
N THR A 199 -3.10 -13.63 -29.17
CA THR A 199 -4.30 -12.81 -28.96
C THR A 199 -5.54 -13.27 -29.74
N THR A 200 -5.39 -14.30 -30.58
CA THR A 200 -6.54 -14.96 -31.23
C THR A 200 -6.88 -16.22 -30.44
N LEU A 201 -8.16 -16.40 -30.09
CA LEU A 201 -8.60 -17.59 -29.37
C LEU A 201 -8.11 -18.90 -29.97
N ASN A 202 -7.63 -19.80 -29.11
CA ASN A 202 -7.07 -21.13 -29.42
C ASN A 202 -5.72 -21.12 -30.16
N THR A 203 -4.95 -20.03 -30.10
CA THR A 203 -3.56 -20.04 -30.59
C THR A 203 -2.52 -20.38 -29.53
N LEU A 204 -2.81 -20.18 -28.24
CA LEU A 204 -2.03 -20.81 -27.17
C LEU A 204 -2.72 -22.12 -26.77
N GLN A 205 -1.97 -23.22 -26.77
CA GLN A 205 -2.43 -24.59 -26.51
C GLN A 205 -1.44 -25.31 -25.60
N SER A 206 -1.90 -26.35 -24.89
CA SER A 206 -1.04 -27.17 -24.02
C SER A 206 0.02 -27.99 -24.76
N THR A 207 0.11 -27.89 -26.08
CA THR A 207 1.15 -28.56 -26.88
C THR A 207 2.26 -27.62 -27.30
N ASP A 208 2.13 -26.33 -27.00
CA ASP A 208 3.06 -25.31 -27.47
C ASP A 208 4.28 -25.24 -26.55
N THR A 209 5.43 -24.98 -27.16
CA THR A 209 6.71 -24.74 -26.49
C THR A 209 7.16 -23.33 -26.82
N ILE A 210 7.39 -22.52 -25.78
CA ILE A 210 7.91 -21.17 -25.90
C ILE A 210 9.17 -21.06 -25.04
N ASN A 211 10.23 -20.53 -25.62
CA ASN A 211 11.45 -20.18 -24.91
C ASN A 211 11.75 -18.71 -25.20
N GLY A 212 11.72 -17.82 -24.20
CA GLY A 212 12.01 -16.39 -24.40
C GLY A 212 13.49 -16.09 -24.58
N GLY A 213 14.37 -16.90 -23.99
CA GLY A 213 15.81 -16.77 -24.17
C GLY A 213 16.47 -15.97 -23.05
N GLN A 214 17.00 -14.79 -23.36
CA GLN A 214 17.64 -13.89 -22.40
C GLN A 214 16.83 -12.61 -22.27
N SER A 215 17.05 -11.86 -21.17
CA SER A 215 16.30 -10.65 -20.79
C SER A 215 14.87 -10.94 -20.32
N VAL A 216 13.99 -9.94 -20.33
CA VAL A 216 12.61 -10.05 -19.80
C VAL A 216 11.65 -10.20 -20.97
N ASP A 217 10.96 -11.33 -21.02
CA ASP A 217 10.09 -11.72 -22.12
C ASP A 217 8.61 -11.70 -21.73
N VAL A 218 7.75 -11.41 -22.71
CA VAL A 218 6.30 -11.22 -22.51
C VAL A 218 5.49 -12.20 -23.34
N LEU A 219 4.52 -12.88 -22.73
CA LEU A 219 3.48 -13.66 -23.41
C LEU A 219 2.12 -12.99 -23.23
N ASN A 220 1.48 -12.59 -24.33
CA ASN A 220 0.10 -12.11 -24.34
C ASN A 220 -0.80 -13.15 -24.99
N ALA A 221 -1.80 -13.67 -24.28
CA ALA A 221 -2.72 -14.66 -24.84
C ALA A 221 -4.18 -14.39 -24.51
N THR A 222 -5.08 -14.65 -25.46
CA THR A 222 -6.53 -14.72 -25.21
C THR A 222 -6.95 -16.18 -25.23
N ILE A 223 -7.43 -16.70 -24.10
CA ILE A 223 -7.62 -18.14 -23.89
C ILE A 223 -8.99 -18.47 -23.28
N THR A 224 -9.39 -19.73 -23.39
CA THR A 224 -10.56 -20.32 -22.70
C THR A 224 -10.17 -21.70 -22.20
N GLY A 225 -10.68 -22.09 -21.04
CA GLY A 225 -10.17 -23.21 -20.26
C GLY A 225 -8.74 -23.02 -19.78
N THR A 226 -8.23 -24.01 -19.05
CA THR A 226 -6.84 -24.05 -18.57
C THR A 226 -5.94 -24.67 -19.65
N VAL A 227 -4.86 -23.98 -20.02
CA VAL A 227 -3.81 -24.48 -20.92
C VAL A 227 -2.54 -24.80 -20.16
N ALA A 228 -1.72 -25.72 -20.66
CA ALA A 228 -0.48 -26.17 -20.02
C ALA A 228 0.70 -26.13 -21.02
N PRO A 229 1.11 -24.95 -21.50
CA PRO A 229 2.23 -24.82 -22.43
C PRO A 229 3.56 -25.09 -21.72
N THR A 230 4.58 -25.51 -22.46
CA THR A 230 5.96 -25.54 -21.95
C THR A 230 6.57 -24.15 -22.10
N LEU A 231 6.88 -23.48 -20.99
CA LEU A 231 7.48 -22.13 -20.96
C LEU A 231 8.89 -22.18 -20.39
N ASN A 232 9.85 -21.53 -21.05
CA ASN A 232 11.21 -21.38 -20.53
C ASN A 232 11.67 -19.94 -20.69
N SER A 233 12.10 -19.29 -19.60
CA SER A 233 12.49 -17.87 -19.61
C SER A 233 11.41 -17.01 -20.28
N VAL A 234 10.18 -17.09 -19.79
CA VAL A 234 9.11 -16.16 -20.17
C VAL A 234 8.61 -15.55 -18.87
N GLU A 235 9.09 -14.36 -18.55
CA GLU A 235 8.96 -13.77 -17.22
C GLU A 235 7.55 -13.26 -16.98
N ASN A 236 6.93 -12.63 -17.97
CA ASN A 236 5.65 -11.97 -17.82
C ASN A 236 4.56 -12.62 -18.70
N VAL A 237 3.53 -13.17 -18.07
CA VAL A 237 2.43 -13.87 -18.76
C VAL A 237 1.12 -13.12 -18.53
N PHE A 238 0.53 -12.55 -19.59
CA PHE A 238 -0.75 -11.85 -19.57
C PHE A 238 -1.83 -12.66 -20.30
N LEU A 239 -2.87 -13.04 -19.57
CA LEU A 239 -3.97 -13.88 -20.07
C LEU A 239 -5.27 -13.07 -20.06
N THR A 240 -5.78 -12.78 -21.25
CA THR A 240 -7.08 -12.13 -21.43
C THR A 240 -8.20 -13.15 -21.48
N ASP A 241 -9.30 -12.86 -20.79
CA ASP A 241 -10.49 -13.73 -20.76
C ASP A 241 -11.10 -13.91 -22.16
N GLY A 242 -11.17 -15.17 -22.59
CA GLY A 242 -11.82 -15.63 -23.82
C GLY A 242 -13.21 -16.23 -23.64
N GLY A 243 -13.70 -16.34 -22.40
CA GLY A 243 -14.97 -16.90 -21.95
C GLY A 243 -14.85 -18.25 -21.24
N ALA A 244 -15.94 -18.73 -20.62
CA ALA A 244 -16.10 -20.06 -20.00
C ALA A 244 -14.99 -20.51 -19.03
N GLY A 245 -14.43 -19.55 -18.29
CA GLY A 245 -13.26 -19.74 -17.42
C GLY A 245 -11.98 -19.88 -18.23
N PHE A 246 -10.86 -19.47 -17.65
CA PHE A 246 -9.57 -19.50 -18.33
C PHE A 246 -8.44 -19.65 -17.33
N GLY A 247 -7.27 -20.09 -17.77
CA GLY A 247 -6.17 -20.33 -16.85
C GLY A 247 -4.94 -20.92 -17.48
N ILE A 248 -3.92 -21.08 -16.65
CA ILE A 248 -2.64 -21.67 -17.03
C ILE A 248 -2.18 -22.69 -15.98
N ASP A 249 -1.57 -23.75 -16.46
CA ASP A 249 -0.85 -24.74 -15.68
C ASP A 249 0.65 -24.54 -15.91
N LEU A 250 1.38 -24.31 -14.82
CA LEU A 250 2.81 -24.00 -14.82
C LEU A 250 3.69 -25.22 -14.54
N GLU A 251 3.17 -26.46 -14.63
CA GLU A 251 3.94 -27.71 -14.41
C GLU A 251 5.24 -27.74 -15.22
N ASP A 252 5.17 -27.34 -16.50
CA ASP A 252 6.29 -27.32 -17.45
C ASP A 252 6.81 -25.89 -17.70
N ALA A 253 6.67 -24.98 -16.73
CA ALA A 253 7.15 -23.60 -16.82
C ALA A 253 8.41 -23.36 -15.98
N THR A 254 9.38 -22.64 -16.54
CA THR A 254 10.59 -22.17 -15.82
C THR A 254 10.84 -20.69 -16.13
N GLY A 255 11.22 -19.91 -15.12
CA GLY A 255 11.54 -18.49 -15.28
C GLY A 255 10.35 -17.53 -15.28
N VAL A 256 9.11 -18.03 -15.12
CA VAL A 256 7.93 -17.16 -14.96
C VAL A 256 8.07 -16.37 -13.65
N GLN A 257 7.93 -15.05 -13.74
CA GLN A 257 7.98 -14.12 -12.61
C GLN A 257 6.61 -13.53 -12.30
N GLN A 258 5.77 -13.34 -13.32
CA GLN A 258 4.45 -12.76 -13.17
C GLN A 258 3.40 -13.47 -14.05
N VAL A 259 2.21 -13.66 -13.50
CA VAL A 259 1.04 -14.13 -14.23
C VAL A 259 -0.12 -13.18 -13.95
N TRP A 260 -0.69 -12.62 -15.02
CA TRP A 260 -1.75 -11.63 -14.96
C TRP A 260 -3.04 -12.14 -15.61
N SER A 261 -4.16 -12.03 -14.91
CA SER A 261 -5.48 -12.08 -15.54
C SER A 261 -5.86 -10.67 -16.02
N VAL A 262 -6.40 -10.57 -17.24
CA VAL A 262 -6.76 -9.29 -17.86
C VAL A 262 -8.20 -9.31 -18.35
N ALA A 263 -8.97 -8.25 -18.06
CA ALA A 263 -10.37 -8.10 -18.47
C ALA A 263 -11.24 -9.29 -18.03
N GLN A 264 -11.06 -9.73 -16.79
CA GLN A 264 -11.65 -10.94 -16.25
C GLN A 264 -13.18 -10.79 -16.06
N ASP A 265 -13.96 -11.64 -16.71
CA ASP A 265 -15.43 -11.77 -16.57
C ASP A 265 -15.84 -13.21 -16.25
N ASN A 266 -14.86 -14.07 -15.96
CA ASN A 266 -15.01 -15.48 -15.60
C ASN A 266 -13.92 -15.88 -14.60
N THR A 267 -14.08 -17.04 -13.96
CA THR A 267 -13.03 -17.59 -13.09
C THR A 267 -11.70 -17.77 -13.83
N PHE A 268 -10.63 -17.21 -13.25
CA PHE A 268 -9.26 -17.45 -13.66
C PHE A 268 -8.60 -18.52 -12.77
N THR A 269 -7.82 -19.43 -13.34
CA THR A 269 -7.12 -20.48 -12.56
C THR A 269 -5.64 -20.57 -12.93
N VAL A 270 -4.76 -20.52 -11.92
CA VAL A 270 -3.36 -20.92 -12.00
C VAL A 270 -3.20 -22.28 -11.32
N VAL A 271 -2.64 -23.25 -12.02
CA VAL A 271 -2.33 -24.60 -11.53
C VAL A 271 -0.81 -24.77 -11.48
N ASN A 272 -0.31 -25.51 -10.50
CA ASN A 272 1.12 -25.72 -10.26
C ASN A 272 1.90 -24.41 -10.13
N ALA A 273 1.28 -23.43 -9.45
CA ALA A 273 1.88 -22.15 -9.16
C ALA A 273 3.23 -22.32 -8.45
N LYS A 274 4.17 -21.43 -8.76
CA LYS A 274 5.55 -21.46 -8.26
C LYS A 274 5.76 -20.37 -7.20
N ALA A 275 6.50 -20.69 -6.14
CA ALA A 275 6.85 -19.73 -5.10
C ALA A 275 7.61 -18.52 -5.69
N GLY A 276 7.38 -17.32 -5.14
CA GLY A 276 7.99 -16.08 -5.61
C GLY A 276 7.39 -15.48 -6.89
N THR A 277 6.45 -16.17 -7.56
CA THR A 277 5.69 -15.61 -8.69
C THR A 277 4.70 -14.57 -8.18
N THR A 278 4.57 -13.45 -8.89
CA THR A 278 3.52 -12.45 -8.63
C THR A 278 2.27 -12.77 -9.41
N PHE A 279 1.12 -12.83 -8.74
CA PHE A 279 -0.17 -13.09 -9.36
C PHE A 279 -0.97 -11.80 -9.45
N GLY A 280 -1.12 -11.31 -10.68
CA GLY A 280 -1.73 -10.03 -10.97
C GLY A 280 -3.15 -10.15 -11.50
N VAL A 281 -3.99 -9.16 -11.18
CA VAL A 281 -5.35 -9.00 -11.70
C VAL A 281 -5.49 -7.61 -12.28
N GLN A 282 -5.97 -7.52 -13.52
CA GLN A 282 -6.15 -6.25 -14.20
C GLN A 282 -7.54 -6.11 -14.86
N ASN A 283 -8.23 -5.00 -14.58
CA ASN A 283 -9.54 -4.66 -15.16
C ASN A 283 -10.58 -5.77 -14.95
N ALA A 284 -10.72 -6.28 -13.73
CA ALA A 284 -11.70 -7.33 -13.43
C ALA A 284 -13.12 -6.77 -13.35
N ALA A 285 -14.09 -7.54 -13.83
CA ALA A 285 -15.51 -7.27 -13.62
C ALA A 285 -15.97 -7.71 -12.21
N ASP A 286 -17.14 -7.22 -11.79
CA ASP A 286 -17.72 -7.49 -10.46
C ASP A 286 -17.92 -8.98 -10.15
N ALA A 287 -17.51 -9.39 -8.94
CA ALA A 287 -17.76 -10.69 -8.31
C ALA A 287 -17.08 -11.91 -8.98
N GLU A 288 -15.91 -11.70 -9.58
CA GLU A 288 -15.11 -12.74 -10.20
C GLU A 288 -14.12 -13.43 -9.24
N THR A 289 -13.65 -14.62 -9.63
CA THR A 289 -12.77 -15.46 -8.80
C THR A 289 -11.42 -15.72 -9.46
N TYR A 290 -10.31 -15.44 -8.77
CA TYR A 290 -8.97 -15.86 -9.18
C TYR A 290 -8.55 -17.00 -8.29
N SER A 291 -8.13 -18.09 -8.90
CA SER A 291 -7.92 -19.36 -8.24
C SER A 291 -6.46 -19.77 -8.35
N ILE A 292 -5.75 -19.88 -7.22
CA ILE A 292 -4.35 -20.31 -7.21
C ILE A 292 -4.25 -21.70 -6.57
N GLY A 293 -3.53 -22.60 -7.23
CA GLY A 293 -3.07 -23.87 -6.67
C GLY A 293 -1.57 -24.01 -6.84
N PHE A 294 -0.84 -23.98 -5.73
CA PHE A 294 0.60 -24.23 -5.71
C PHE A 294 0.91 -25.69 -6.01
N ASP A 295 2.12 -25.94 -6.52
CA ASP A 295 2.65 -27.28 -6.69
C ASP A 295 3.05 -27.85 -5.31
N ASP A 296 2.71 -29.12 -5.05
CA ASP A 296 2.77 -29.77 -3.73
C ASP A 296 4.21 -29.87 -3.14
N ASP A 297 5.24 -29.54 -3.93
CA ASP A 297 6.66 -29.58 -3.54
C ASP A 297 7.32 -28.18 -3.49
N GLU A 298 6.58 -27.08 -3.74
CA GLU A 298 7.16 -25.73 -3.90
C GLU A 298 7.14 -24.86 -2.65
N LEU A 299 6.22 -25.09 -1.71
CA LEU A 299 6.10 -24.26 -0.51
C LEU A 299 6.93 -24.84 0.64
N ASP A 300 7.67 -23.97 1.33
CA ASP A 300 8.27 -24.24 2.64
C ASP A 300 7.46 -23.53 3.74
N ASP A 301 7.77 -23.83 5.01
CA ASP A 301 7.00 -23.35 6.17
C ASP A 301 6.94 -21.80 6.31
N ASP A 302 7.68 -21.03 5.50
CA ASP A 302 7.80 -19.56 5.57
C ASP A 302 7.48 -18.90 4.21
N ALA A 303 6.60 -19.51 3.39
CA ALA A 303 6.42 -19.06 2.01
C ALA A 303 5.63 -17.73 1.91
N THR A 304 6.05 -16.86 0.99
CA THR A 304 5.38 -15.59 0.70
C THR A 304 4.53 -15.67 -0.59
N LEU A 305 3.24 -15.36 -0.47
CA LEU A 305 2.35 -15.12 -1.60
C LEU A 305 2.45 -13.67 -2.07
N ARG A 306 2.59 -13.44 -3.38
CA ARG A 306 2.69 -12.09 -3.95
C ARG A 306 1.53 -11.81 -4.89
N LEU A 307 0.82 -10.72 -4.64
CA LEU A 307 -0.38 -10.30 -5.36
C LEU A 307 -0.18 -8.91 -5.95
N ALA A 308 -0.76 -8.67 -7.12
CA ALA A 308 -0.82 -7.34 -7.73
C ALA A 308 -2.24 -7.03 -8.19
N LEU A 309 -2.79 -5.89 -7.77
CA LEU A 309 -4.18 -5.50 -8.01
C LEU A 309 -4.26 -4.19 -8.80
N ASN A 310 -5.01 -4.20 -9.90
CA ASN A 310 -5.19 -3.05 -10.79
C ASN A 310 -6.62 -3.04 -11.38
N ASP A 311 -7.49 -2.17 -10.88
CA ASP A 311 -8.90 -2.01 -11.24
C ASP A 311 -9.67 -3.34 -11.06
N THR A 312 -9.79 -3.75 -9.79
CA THR A 312 -10.42 -5.00 -9.40
C THR A 312 -11.79 -4.77 -8.76
N ASN A 313 -12.76 -4.34 -9.57
CA ASN A 313 -14.13 -4.12 -9.10
C ASN A 313 -14.69 -5.38 -8.39
N ASN A 314 -14.89 -5.31 -7.06
CA ASN A 314 -15.50 -6.34 -6.22
C ASN A 314 -15.05 -7.79 -6.51
N PHE A 315 -13.74 -8.00 -6.57
CA PHE A 315 -13.10 -9.24 -6.96
C PHE A 315 -12.78 -10.15 -5.73
N THR A 316 -12.79 -11.48 -5.89
CA THR A 316 -12.51 -12.44 -4.82
C THR A 316 -11.32 -13.34 -5.18
N ILE A 317 -10.28 -13.34 -4.34
CA ILE A 317 -9.20 -14.33 -4.43
C ILE A 317 -9.68 -15.62 -3.76
N SER A 318 -9.44 -16.75 -4.41
CA SER A 318 -9.71 -18.07 -3.85
C SER A 318 -8.53 -19.00 -4.06
N PHE A 319 -8.42 -19.99 -3.19
CA PHE A 319 -7.41 -21.04 -3.31
C PHE A 319 -8.14 -22.37 -3.50
N THR A 320 -7.78 -23.12 -4.56
CA THR A 320 -8.55 -24.29 -4.97
C THR A 320 -8.19 -25.58 -4.24
N SER A 321 -6.96 -25.71 -3.75
CA SER A 321 -6.40 -26.78 -2.89
C SER A 321 -4.88 -26.86 -3.07
N GLY A 322 -4.18 -27.46 -2.09
CA GLY A 322 -2.74 -27.79 -2.16
C GLY A 322 -1.91 -26.72 -1.48
N ASP A 323 -1.43 -27.02 -0.27
CA ASP A 323 -0.36 -26.35 0.48
C ASP A 323 -0.48 -24.85 0.81
N ASN A 324 -1.67 -24.24 0.69
CA ASN A 324 -1.90 -22.89 1.25
C ASN A 324 -1.71 -22.79 2.78
N GLY A 325 -1.54 -23.92 3.46
CA GLY A 325 -1.21 -23.96 4.88
C GLY A 325 0.24 -23.59 5.19
N ASP A 326 1.10 -23.53 4.18
CA ASP A 326 2.51 -23.18 4.32
C ASP A 326 2.78 -21.72 3.91
N ILE A 327 1.73 -20.98 3.51
CA ILE A 327 1.83 -19.53 3.26
C ILE A 327 1.82 -18.82 4.60
N ASP A 328 2.96 -18.22 4.94
CA ASP A 328 3.21 -17.48 6.17
C ASP A 328 3.05 -15.98 5.97
N ALA A 329 3.42 -15.47 4.79
CA ALA A 329 3.35 -14.04 4.47
C ALA A 329 2.62 -13.75 3.16
N ILE A 330 2.01 -12.57 3.08
CA ILE A 330 1.32 -12.06 1.88
C ILE A 330 1.83 -10.65 1.56
N GLU A 331 2.31 -10.44 0.35
CA GLU A 331 2.64 -9.12 -0.18
C GLU A 331 1.60 -8.71 -1.24
N ILE A 332 0.98 -7.54 -1.08
CA ILE A 332 0.00 -6.99 -2.01
C ILE A 332 0.52 -5.66 -2.58
N SER A 333 0.58 -5.56 -3.90
CA SER A 333 0.87 -4.31 -4.62
C SER A 333 -0.41 -3.79 -5.29
N VAL A 334 -0.89 -2.63 -4.87
CA VAL A 334 -2.09 -1.99 -5.43
C VAL A 334 -1.67 -0.84 -6.36
N MET A 335 -2.32 -0.73 -7.52
CA MET A 335 -1.89 0.15 -8.62
C MET A 335 -2.99 1.11 -9.11
N SER A 336 -4.11 1.21 -8.40
CA SER A 336 -5.33 1.86 -8.88
C SER A 336 -6.36 2.01 -7.78
N ASP A 337 -7.42 2.76 -8.04
CA ASP A 337 -8.59 2.84 -7.17
C ASP A 337 -9.47 1.56 -7.29
N ASP A 338 -10.45 1.42 -6.39
CA ASP A 338 -11.49 0.36 -6.42
C ASP A 338 -10.98 -1.10 -6.41
N ASN A 339 -10.05 -1.44 -5.50
CA ASN A 339 -9.59 -2.84 -5.36
C ASN A 339 -10.26 -3.57 -4.21
N ASN A 340 -10.63 -4.84 -4.43
CA ASN A 340 -11.17 -5.70 -3.39
C ASN A 340 -10.47 -7.07 -3.38
N ALA A 341 -10.10 -7.54 -2.19
CA ALA A 341 -9.57 -8.88 -1.97
C ALA A 341 -10.14 -9.52 -0.69
N ASP A 342 -10.56 -10.78 -0.80
CA ASP A 342 -10.92 -11.64 0.32
C ASP A 342 -9.86 -12.72 0.50
N LEU A 343 -9.09 -12.62 1.59
CA LEU A 343 -8.02 -13.53 1.98
C LEU A 343 -8.39 -14.36 3.21
N THR A 344 -9.66 -14.38 3.61
CA THR A 344 -10.12 -15.05 4.85
C THR A 344 -9.85 -16.56 4.87
N ALA A 345 -9.59 -17.18 3.71
CA ALA A 345 -9.21 -18.58 3.58
C ALA A 345 -7.75 -18.88 3.97
N LEU A 346 -6.89 -17.86 4.08
CA LEU A 346 -5.47 -17.97 4.43
C LEU A 346 -5.29 -17.88 5.95
N THR A 347 -5.69 -18.93 6.66
CA THR A 347 -5.70 -18.94 8.13
C THR A 347 -4.34 -19.17 8.79
N ASN A 348 -3.30 -19.35 7.98
CA ASN A 348 -1.93 -19.59 8.47
C ASN A 348 -0.98 -18.45 8.10
N ALA A 349 -1.43 -17.48 7.30
CA ALA A 349 -0.62 -16.31 6.98
C ALA A 349 -0.60 -15.40 8.22
N GLU A 350 0.57 -15.26 8.83
CA GLU A 350 0.86 -14.42 10.00
C GLU A 350 1.05 -12.96 9.55
N ASP A 351 1.74 -12.74 8.42
CA ASP A 351 2.09 -11.40 7.93
C ASP A 351 1.29 -11.00 6.67
N VAL A 352 0.76 -9.78 6.64
CA VAL A 352 0.18 -9.17 5.44
C VAL A 352 0.75 -7.77 5.23
N THR A 353 1.44 -7.55 4.12
CA THR A 353 1.99 -6.25 3.73
C THR A 353 1.29 -5.70 2.49
N VAL A 354 0.89 -4.42 2.53
CA VAL A 354 0.28 -3.69 1.41
C VAL A 354 1.16 -2.52 0.99
N THR A 355 1.33 -2.35 -0.32
CA THR A 355 2.11 -1.25 -0.90
C THR A 355 1.44 -0.69 -2.15
N GLY A 356 1.84 0.52 -2.57
CA GLY A 356 1.38 1.14 -3.81
C GLY A 356 0.43 2.31 -3.57
N GLU A 357 -0.57 2.46 -4.43
CA GLU A 357 -1.50 3.60 -4.43
C GLU A 357 -2.94 3.18 -4.78
N GLY A 358 -3.92 4.00 -4.37
CA GLY A 358 -5.34 3.84 -4.72
C GLY A 358 -6.23 3.46 -3.54
N GLU A 359 -7.24 2.62 -3.74
CA GLU A 359 -8.17 2.19 -2.68
C GLU A 359 -8.22 0.65 -2.59
N LEU A 360 -8.21 0.11 -1.37
CA LEU A 360 -8.23 -1.34 -1.11
C LEU A 360 -9.25 -1.71 -0.03
N THR A 361 -10.26 -2.49 -0.42
CA THR A 361 -11.06 -3.30 0.52
C THR A 361 -10.44 -4.67 0.71
N LEU A 362 -10.13 -5.03 1.94
CA LEU A 362 -9.42 -6.27 2.27
C LEU A 362 -10.09 -7.00 3.44
N ALA A 363 -10.30 -8.30 3.29
CA ALA A 363 -10.62 -9.19 4.40
C ALA A 363 -9.47 -10.16 4.65
N ILE A 364 -8.91 -10.15 5.86
CA ILE A 364 -7.76 -11.00 6.23
C ILE A 364 -8.19 -12.27 6.99
N GLY A 365 -7.32 -13.28 6.95
CA GLY A 365 -7.50 -14.56 7.63
C GLY A 365 -7.52 -14.43 9.15
N SER A 366 -8.01 -15.46 9.82
CA SER A 366 -7.97 -15.52 11.30
C SER A 366 -6.60 -15.94 11.85
N GLY A 367 -5.58 -16.07 11.01
CA GLY A 367 -4.20 -16.39 11.42
C GLY A 367 -3.28 -15.19 11.38
N THR A 368 -3.71 -14.08 10.78
CA THR A 368 -2.90 -12.88 10.63
C THR A 368 -2.64 -12.25 11.99
N GLU A 369 -1.35 -12.12 12.31
CA GLU A 369 -0.83 -11.47 13.51
C GLU A 369 -0.40 -10.03 13.20
N ASP A 370 0.18 -9.79 12.01
CA ASP A 370 0.67 -8.47 11.60
C ASP A 370 0.03 -8.03 10.25
N PHE A 371 -0.52 -6.82 10.24
CA PHE A 371 -0.95 -6.12 9.02
C PHE A 371 -0.18 -4.80 8.88
N ASP A 372 0.60 -4.65 7.82
CA ASP A 372 1.42 -3.47 7.56
C ASP A 372 1.07 -2.87 6.18
N SER A 373 0.50 -1.67 6.19
CA SER A 373 0.22 -0.87 5.00
C SER A 373 0.97 0.47 5.02
N THR A 374 2.03 0.60 5.84
CA THR A 374 2.84 1.84 5.90
C THR A 374 3.52 2.22 4.59
N GLY A 375 3.64 1.27 3.65
CA GLY A 375 4.12 1.50 2.28
C GLY A 375 3.02 1.79 1.24
N PHE A 376 1.78 1.97 1.68
CA PHE A 376 0.62 2.26 0.85
C PHE A 376 0.17 3.72 1.06
N ASP A 377 0.07 4.46 -0.04
CA ASP A 377 -0.26 5.89 -0.03
C ASP A 377 -1.78 6.16 -0.10
N GLY A 378 -2.60 5.11 -0.11
CA GLY A 378 -4.04 5.18 -0.36
C GLY A 378 -4.89 4.55 0.74
N ASP A 379 -6.21 4.51 0.55
CA ASP A 379 -7.17 4.16 1.60
C ASP A 379 -7.39 2.64 1.72
N VAL A 380 -7.40 2.13 2.94
CA VAL A 380 -7.57 0.72 3.30
C VAL A 380 -8.83 0.53 4.13
N ALA A 381 -9.65 -0.37 3.64
CA ALA A 381 -10.87 -0.86 4.25
C ALA A 381 -10.68 -2.28 4.78
N LEU A 382 -10.23 -2.43 6.03
CA LEU A 382 -9.79 -3.71 6.59
C LEU A 382 -10.88 -4.43 7.40
N THR A 383 -11.13 -5.70 7.07
CA THR A 383 -11.93 -6.64 7.86
C THR A 383 -11.05 -7.72 8.47
N VAL A 384 -11.10 -7.84 9.80
CA VAL A 384 -10.22 -8.74 10.58
C VAL A 384 -10.94 -10.04 10.96
N GLY A 385 -10.32 -11.18 10.65
CA GLY A 385 -10.89 -12.53 10.79
C GLY A 385 -11.03 -13.08 12.23
N GLY A 386 -10.39 -12.44 13.23
CA GLY A 386 -10.67 -12.67 14.65
C GLY A 386 -9.55 -13.32 15.51
N ALA A 387 -8.28 -13.22 15.10
CA ALA A 387 -7.13 -13.36 16.01
C ALA A 387 -6.71 -11.99 16.56
N GLU A 388 -5.82 -12.00 17.56
CA GLU A 388 -5.08 -10.80 17.98
C GLU A 388 -4.25 -10.34 16.78
N VAL A 389 -4.35 -9.06 16.44
CA VAL A 389 -3.66 -8.48 15.28
C VAL A 389 -3.07 -7.12 15.64
N ASP A 390 -1.85 -6.90 15.19
CA ASP A 390 -1.19 -5.61 15.17
C ASP A 390 -1.34 -5.01 13.76
N ILE A 391 -1.92 -3.82 13.67
CA ILE A 391 -2.28 -3.14 12.43
C ILE A 391 -1.50 -1.83 12.36
N MET A 392 -0.78 -1.63 11.26
CA MET A 392 -0.08 -0.40 10.95
C MET A 392 -0.59 0.13 9.62
N PHE A 393 -1.31 1.24 9.67
CA PHE A 393 -1.91 1.89 8.52
C PHE A 393 -0.95 2.87 7.80
N GLY A 394 -1.40 3.33 6.64
CA GLY A 394 -0.58 4.04 5.65
C GLY A 394 -0.66 5.55 5.80
N ALA A 395 -0.73 6.23 4.66
CA ALA A 395 -0.98 7.68 4.58
C ALA A 395 -2.41 8.04 4.11
N GLY A 396 -3.25 7.02 3.86
CA GLY A 396 -4.63 7.16 3.39
C GLY A 396 -5.61 7.30 4.55
N ASP A 397 -6.88 7.57 4.22
CA ASP A 397 -7.95 7.63 5.21
C ASP A 397 -8.47 6.20 5.48
N ASP A 398 -7.89 5.53 6.48
CA ASP A 398 -8.01 4.09 6.69
C ASP A 398 -9.14 3.70 7.67
N VAL A 399 -9.71 2.50 7.50
CA VAL A 399 -10.88 2.05 8.26
C VAL A 399 -10.77 0.59 8.70
N ILE A 400 -10.97 0.35 10.00
CA ILE A 400 -11.23 -1.00 10.53
C ILE A 400 -12.74 -1.32 10.39
N ALA A 401 -13.12 -1.80 9.22
CA ALA A 401 -14.50 -2.03 8.80
C ALA A 401 -15.25 -3.08 9.63
N ALA A 402 -14.55 -4.08 10.17
CA ALA A 402 -15.09 -5.03 11.14
C ALA A 402 -13.96 -5.73 11.90
N ALA A 403 -13.95 -5.60 13.22
CA ALA A 403 -13.06 -6.33 14.10
C ALA A 403 -13.85 -7.48 14.75
N GLY A 404 -13.30 -8.70 14.73
CA GLY A 404 -13.95 -9.92 15.20
C GLY A 404 -14.25 -9.94 16.70
N THR A 405 -13.67 -10.88 17.44
CA THR A 405 -13.81 -10.98 18.90
C THR A 405 -12.45 -11.07 19.59
N ALA A 406 -11.45 -10.41 19.02
CA ALA A 406 -10.07 -10.50 19.47
C ALA A 406 -9.48 -9.10 19.70
N ASP A 407 -8.35 -9.11 20.38
CA ASP A 407 -7.56 -7.94 20.70
C ASP A 407 -7.04 -7.31 19.40
N VAL A 408 -6.94 -5.99 19.39
CA VAL A 408 -6.52 -5.24 18.20
C VAL A 408 -5.60 -4.15 18.70
N THR A 409 -4.36 -4.18 18.23
CA THR A 409 -3.45 -3.03 18.29
C THR A 409 -3.52 -2.37 16.93
N ALA A 410 -3.77 -1.07 16.85
CA ALA A 410 -3.82 -0.36 15.58
C ALA A 410 -3.17 1.02 15.71
N ASP A 411 -2.34 1.35 14.74
CA ASP A 411 -1.82 2.69 14.46
C ASP A 411 -2.40 3.14 13.11
N GLY A 412 -3.16 4.23 13.10
CA GLY A 412 -3.77 4.83 11.90
C GLY A 412 -2.75 5.41 10.93
N GLY A 413 -1.57 5.80 11.41
CA GLY A 413 -0.54 6.38 10.56
C GLY A 413 -0.83 7.85 10.25
N ALA A 414 -1.00 8.20 8.98
CA ALA A 414 -1.39 9.54 8.57
C ALA A 414 -2.66 9.47 7.73
N GLY A 415 -3.50 10.49 7.79
CA GLY A 415 -4.83 10.42 7.19
C GLY A 415 -5.88 10.62 8.26
N ASN A 416 -7.16 10.69 7.90
CA ASN A 416 -8.24 10.75 8.87
C ASN A 416 -8.82 9.35 9.04
N ASP A 417 -8.44 8.67 10.11
CA ASP A 417 -8.67 7.23 10.25
C ASP A 417 -9.91 6.92 11.09
N VAL A 418 -10.52 5.77 10.82
CA VAL A 418 -11.64 5.23 11.62
C VAL A 418 -11.23 3.90 12.25
N LEU A 419 -10.72 3.99 13.47
CA LEU A 419 -10.21 2.86 14.22
C LEU A 419 -11.25 2.33 15.20
N ARG A 420 -11.44 1.01 15.16
CA ARG A 420 -12.46 0.34 15.96
C ARG A 420 -11.99 -0.98 16.53
N ALA A 421 -12.12 -1.09 17.85
CA ALA A 421 -11.90 -2.33 18.56
C ALA A 421 -13.04 -3.34 18.40
N SER A 422 -12.71 -4.63 18.50
CA SER A 422 -13.67 -5.74 18.56
C SER A 422 -14.61 -5.63 19.78
N GLY A 423 -15.79 -6.26 19.69
CA GLY A 423 -16.67 -6.46 20.84
C GLY A 423 -16.41 -7.80 21.54
N GLY A 424 -16.47 -7.84 22.88
CA GLY A 424 -16.31 -9.07 23.65
C GLY A 424 -15.84 -8.84 25.08
N ASN A 425 -16.19 -9.73 26.00
CA ASN A 425 -15.77 -9.61 27.40
C ASN A 425 -14.29 -9.94 27.58
N GLY A 426 -13.53 -9.03 28.18
CA GLY A 426 -12.10 -9.22 28.47
C GLY A 426 -11.17 -9.07 27.26
N ILE A 427 -11.66 -8.42 26.19
CA ILE A 427 -10.84 -7.97 25.06
C ILE A 427 -10.04 -6.75 25.48
N THR A 428 -8.77 -6.71 25.08
CA THR A 428 -7.88 -5.56 25.24
C THR A 428 -7.46 -5.03 23.88
N SER A 429 -7.69 -3.74 23.61
CA SER A 429 -7.27 -3.12 22.34
C SER A 429 -6.50 -1.85 22.62
N ASP A 430 -5.55 -1.53 21.77
CA ASP A 430 -4.78 -0.29 21.80
C ASP A 430 -4.93 0.36 20.43
N LEU A 431 -5.55 1.54 20.39
CA LEU A 431 -5.84 2.25 19.15
C LEU A 431 -5.18 3.63 19.23
N ASP A 432 -4.28 3.89 18.29
CA ASP A 432 -3.59 5.17 18.09
C ASP A 432 -4.00 5.74 16.73
N GLY A 433 -4.60 6.93 16.71
CA GLY A 433 -5.06 7.60 15.48
C GLY A 433 -3.90 8.02 14.60
N GLY A 434 -2.84 8.57 15.19
CA GLY A 434 -1.67 9.04 14.44
C GLY A 434 -1.76 10.52 14.06
N ASP A 435 -1.46 10.85 12.80
CA ASP A 435 -1.53 12.22 12.26
C ASP A 435 -2.83 12.42 11.45
N GLY A 436 -3.78 13.22 11.93
CA GLY A 436 -5.02 13.51 11.22
C GLY A 436 -6.18 13.77 12.15
N ASP A 437 -7.38 14.01 11.62
CA ASP A 437 -8.60 14.13 12.43
C ASP A 437 -9.26 12.75 12.56
N ASP A 438 -8.92 11.99 13.62
CA ASP A 438 -9.23 10.56 13.71
C ASP A 438 -10.51 10.24 14.50
N ILE A 439 -11.12 9.09 14.22
CA ILE A 439 -12.30 8.56 14.93
C ILE A 439 -11.96 7.24 15.63
N LEU A 440 -12.04 7.24 16.96
CA LEU A 440 -11.70 6.08 17.78
C LEU A 440 -12.90 5.52 18.53
N GLY A 441 -13.22 4.25 18.23
CA GLY A 441 -14.28 3.48 18.89
C GLY A 441 -13.74 2.35 19.76
N GLY A 442 -13.75 2.56 21.09
CA GLY A 442 -13.35 1.54 22.06
C GLY A 442 -14.28 0.32 22.13
N SER A 443 -13.76 -0.78 22.68
CA SER A 443 -14.44 -2.07 22.74
C SER A 443 -15.72 -2.02 23.58
N VAL A 444 -16.76 -2.75 23.14
CA VAL A 444 -17.98 -2.99 23.92
C VAL A 444 -17.84 -4.32 24.63
N GLY A 445 -17.60 -4.29 25.94
CA GLY A 445 -17.33 -5.51 26.71
C GLY A 445 -15.88 -5.67 27.14
N GLY A 446 -14.95 -4.97 26.51
CA GLY A 446 -13.51 -5.02 26.79
C GLY A 446 -13.00 -3.71 27.39
N SER A 447 -11.69 -3.59 27.50
CA SER A 447 -11.00 -2.34 27.79
C SER A 447 -10.15 -1.96 26.59
N SER A 448 -10.25 -0.72 26.13
CA SER A 448 -9.38 -0.20 25.08
C SER A 448 -8.58 1.00 25.56
N GLU A 449 -7.30 1.08 25.22
CA GLU A 449 -6.52 2.32 25.25
C GLU A 449 -6.76 3.04 23.92
N LEU A 450 -7.08 4.33 24.00
CA LEU A 450 -7.44 5.19 22.87
C LEU A 450 -6.56 6.43 22.92
N THR A 451 -5.73 6.60 21.89
CA THR A 451 -4.83 7.74 21.70
C THR A 451 -5.23 8.42 20.40
N GLY A 452 -5.61 9.70 20.46
CA GLY A 452 -6.01 10.44 19.26
C GLY A 452 -4.80 10.78 18.39
N GLY A 453 -3.71 11.23 19.01
CA GLY A 453 -2.52 11.65 18.30
C GLY A 453 -2.54 13.14 17.96
N ALA A 454 -2.39 13.46 16.68
CA ALA A 454 -2.22 14.81 16.19
C ALA A 454 -3.34 15.22 15.23
N GLY A 455 -4.40 15.79 15.76
CA GLY A 455 -5.39 16.54 14.99
C GLY A 455 -6.56 16.92 15.87
N ASN A 456 -7.76 16.92 15.32
CA ASN A 456 -8.99 17.10 16.10
C ASN A 456 -9.71 15.76 16.18
N ASP A 457 -9.40 14.99 17.22
CA ASP A 457 -9.79 13.59 17.28
C ASP A 457 -11.14 13.40 17.96
N GLU A 458 -11.87 12.35 17.58
CA GLU A 458 -13.21 12.05 18.09
C GLU A 458 -13.25 10.69 18.81
N PHE A 459 -13.55 10.71 20.11
CA PHE A 459 -13.63 9.50 20.94
C PHE A 459 -15.09 9.08 21.17
N HIS A 460 -15.44 7.89 20.69
CA HIS A 460 -16.83 7.45 20.57
C HIS A 460 -17.26 6.48 21.69
N PHE A 461 -18.33 6.82 22.43
CA PHE A 461 -18.87 6.03 23.56
C PHE A 461 -20.38 5.86 23.51
N SER A 462 -20.87 4.61 23.65
CA SER A 462 -22.31 4.28 23.54
C SER A 462 -22.96 3.76 24.83
N ASN A 463 -24.27 3.95 24.96
CA ASN A 463 -25.06 3.43 26.08
C ASN A 463 -25.32 1.92 26.00
N THR A 464 -24.97 1.25 24.89
CA THR A 464 -25.08 -0.20 24.74
C THR A 464 -23.97 -0.97 25.45
N MET A 465 -22.95 -0.28 25.99
CA MET A 465 -21.95 -0.83 26.92
C MET A 465 -22.52 -1.28 28.29
N THR A 466 -23.85 -1.29 28.47
CA THR A 466 -24.50 -1.79 29.70
C THR A 466 -24.50 -3.33 29.78
N GLY A 467 -23.95 -3.90 30.85
CA GLY A 467 -23.94 -5.35 31.10
C GLY A 467 -22.55 -6.00 31.09
N VAL A 468 -21.51 -5.18 30.93
CA VAL A 468 -20.09 -5.54 30.89
C VAL A 468 -19.52 -5.69 32.31
N ALA A 469 -18.43 -6.44 32.49
CA ALA A 469 -17.78 -6.53 33.79
C ALA A 469 -17.20 -5.17 34.20
N ALA A 470 -17.23 -4.84 35.50
CA ALA A 470 -16.74 -3.55 36.00
C ALA A 470 -15.23 -3.31 35.82
N THR A 471 -14.51 -4.28 35.24
CA THR A 471 -13.07 -4.22 34.94
C THR A 471 -12.78 -3.79 33.52
N ASP A 472 -13.77 -3.83 32.63
CA ASP A 472 -13.56 -3.68 31.20
C ASP A 472 -13.99 -2.24 30.87
N ILE A 473 -13.03 -1.32 30.98
CA ILE A 473 -13.21 0.14 30.92
C ILE A 473 -12.24 0.68 29.86
N ASN A 474 -12.74 1.55 28.98
CA ASN A 474 -11.89 2.25 28.00
C ASN A 474 -11.10 3.38 28.67
N THR A 475 -9.95 3.71 28.12
CA THR A 475 -9.05 4.75 28.62
C THR A 475 -8.63 5.63 27.46
N VAL A 476 -8.91 6.93 27.57
CA VAL A 476 -8.42 7.95 26.65
C VAL A 476 -7.13 8.52 27.22
N THR A 477 -6.06 8.51 26.43
CA THR A 477 -4.69 8.79 26.90
C THR A 477 -4.28 10.26 26.72
N ASP A 478 -4.80 10.97 25.72
CA ASP A 478 -4.26 12.26 25.26
C ASP A 478 -5.27 13.37 24.92
N PHE A 479 -6.57 13.18 25.20
CA PHE A 479 -7.64 14.17 25.01
C PHE A 479 -7.28 15.65 25.25
N THR A 480 -7.32 16.48 24.21
CA THR A 480 -7.00 17.89 24.23
C THR A 480 -8.25 18.75 24.06
N SER A 481 -8.62 19.44 25.14
CA SER A 481 -9.81 20.29 25.14
C SER A 481 -9.73 21.44 24.14
N GLY A 482 -10.78 21.59 23.32
CA GLY A 482 -10.90 22.57 22.26
C GLY A 482 -10.25 22.16 20.93
N GLU A 483 -9.64 20.98 20.88
CA GLU A 483 -9.15 20.30 19.68
C GLU A 483 -9.98 19.02 19.50
N ASP A 484 -10.00 18.15 20.51
CA ASP A 484 -10.69 16.84 20.46
C ASP A 484 -12.15 16.89 20.95
N VAL A 485 -12.90 15.86 20.58
CA VAL A 485 -14.33 15.71 20.84
C VAL A 485 -14.65 14.37 21.52
N ILE A 486 -15.50 14.41 22.54
CA ILE A 486 -16.08 13.22 23.19
C ILE A 486 -17.50 12.99 22.64
N SER A 487 -17.68 11.89 21.95
CA SER A 487 -18.91 11.59 21.22
C SER A 487 -19.78 10.54 21.88
N LEU A 488 -21.03 10.89 22.14
CA LEU A 488 -21.94 10.14 23.00
C LEU A 488 -23.18 9.66 22.23
N LEU A 489 -23.33 8.35 22.03
CA LEU A 489 -24.47 7.80 21.29
C LEU A 489 -25.64 7.47 22.19
N LYS A 490 -26.83 7.90 21.79
CA LYS A 490 -28.10 7.42 22.36
C LYS A 490 -28.80 6.37 21.49
N ILE A 491 -28.10 5.81 20.50
CA ILE A 491 -28.62 4.80 19.57
C ILE A 491 -28.29 3.39 20.08
N ALA A 492 -29.21 2.44 19.88
CA ALA A 492 -28.95 1.04 20.14
C ALA A 492 -28.18 0.42 18.96
N GLY A 493 -26.86 0.30 19.09
CA GLY A 493 -26.01 -0.31 18.06
C GLY A 493 -24.63 0.33 17.98
N PHE A 494 -23.74 -0.33 17.25
CA PHE A 494 -22.45 0.21 16.85
C PHE A 494 -22.65 1.21 15.68
N PHE A 495 -21.83 2.25 15.52
CA PHE A 495 -21.88 3.13 14.35
C PHE A 495 -21.70 2.35 13.03
N GLY A 496 -22.32 2.84 11.96
CA GLY A 496 -22.29 2.20 10.63
C GLY A 496 -20.87 2.04 10.10
N SER A 497 -20.62 0.93 9.40
CA SER A 497 -19.34 0.55 8.80
C SER A 497 -19.30 0.85 7.29
N SER A 498 -19.94 1.93 6.84
CA SER A 498 -20.15 2.17 5.40
C SER A 498 -19.34 3.35 4.90
N PHE A 499 -18.51 3.10 3.90
CA PHE A 499 -17.81 4.02 2.98
C PHE A 499 -18.70 5.04 2.23
N GLU A 500 -19.99 5.16 2.55
CA GLU A 500 -20.94 5.85 1.64
C GLU A 500 -20.93 7.38 1.73
N ASP A 501 -20.27 7.99 2.70
CA ASP A 501 -20.00 9.43 2.67
C ASP A 501 -18.57 9.61 3.17
N GLY A 502 -17.70 10.14 2.31
CA GLY A 502 -16.26 10.24 2.56
C GLY A 502 -15.94 10.92 3.88
N ILE A 503 -14.77 10.64 4.42
CA ILE A 503 -14.29 11.27 5.65
C ILE A 503 -13.94 12.73 5.30
N VAL A 504 -14.82 13.68 5.65
CA VAL A 504 -14.62 15.11 5.37
C VAL A 504 -14.68 15.96 6.64
N GLY A 505 -13.56 16.01 7.35
CA GLY A 505 -13.24 17.05 8.34
C GLY A 505 -13.88 16.89 9.72
N ASN A 506 -13.71 17.94 10.53
CA ASN A 506 -13.79 18.04 12.01
C ASN A 506 -15.05 17.54 12.77
N SER A 507 -15.91 16.75 12.14
CA SER A 507 -16.89 15.82 12.72
C SER A 507 -17.62 15.20 11.52
N ASP A 508 -17.13 14.11 10.93
CA ASP A 508 -17.81 13.50 9.78
C ASP A 508 -18.44 12.14 10.11
N LEU A 509 -19.56 12.25 10.82
CA LEU A 509 -20.71 11.43 10.51
C LEU A 509 -21.64 12.29 9.67
N ALA A 510 -21.78 11.98 8.38
CA ALA A 510 -22.60 12.67 7.38
C ALA A 510 -23.74 13.52 7.98
N ALA A 511 -23.77 14.81 7.65
CA ALA A 511 -24.79 15.76 8.14
C ALA A 511 -26.26 15.34 7.87
N ASP A 512 -26.48 14.32 7.03
CA ASP A 512 -27.79 13.75 6.71
C ASP A 512 -28.21 12.58 7.63
N ASP A 513 -27.30 11.99 8.41
CA ASP A 513 -27.60 10.85 9.32
C ASP A 513 -27.82 11.26 10.79
N TYR A 514 -27.57 12.53 11.16
CA TYR A 514 -27.59 12.95 12.57
C TYR A 514 -28.16 14.36 12.81
N VAL A 515 -28.62 14.59 14.05
CA VAL A 515 -29.05 15.92 14.53
C VAL A 515 -28.16 16.31 15.70
N GLU A 516 -27.22 17.24 15.47
CA GLU A 516 -26.52 17.94 16.56
C GLU A 516 -27.58 18.57 17.48
N LEU A 517 -27.67 18.13 18.73
CA LEU A 517 -28.59 18.73 19.68
C LEU A 517 -28.07 20.12 20.06
N GLY A 518 -28.66 21.13 19.42
CA GLY A 518 -28.44 22.55 19.68
C GLY A 518 -28.94 23.00 21.05
N GLY A 519 -28.34 22.54 22.15
CA GLY A 519 -28.63 23.05 23.48
C GLY A 519 -28.15 22.18 24.64
N PHE A 520 -26.85 22.19 24.94
CA PHE A 520 -26.36 21.53 26.16
C PHE A 520 -27.05 22.09 27.42
N GLY A 521 -27.28 21.19 28.40
CA GLY A 521 -27.53 21.59 29.78
C GLY A 521 -26.32 22.32 30.37
N ASP A 522 -26.55 23.21 31.33
CA ASP A 522 -25.49 24.03 31.91
C ASP A 522 -24.41 23.14 32.60
N PHE A 523 -23.15 23.57 32.54
CA PHE A 523 -22.01 23.06 33.35
C PHE A 523 -22.18 23.38 34.86
N ASP A 524 -23.43 23.50 35.32
CA ASP A 524 -23.84 23.93 36.65
C ASP A 524 -24.40 22.79 37.52
N GLY A 525 -24.41 21.55 36.99
CA GLY A 525 -24.88 20.37 37.70
C GLY A 525 -26.40 20.17 37.69
N THR A 526 -27.11 20.73 36.71
CA THR A 526 -28.54 20.48 36.50
C THR A 526 -28.81 19.63 35.25
N VAL A 527 -29.77 18.69 35.36
CA VAL A 527 -30.16 17.82 34.25
C VAL A 527 -31.13 18.57 33.33
N HIS A 528 -30.78 18.70 32.05
CA HIS A 528 -31.66 19.25 31.01
C HIS A 528 -32.15 18.14 30.05
N ALA A 529 -33.10 18.47 29.17
CA ALA A 529 -33.77 17.53 28.25
C ALA A 529 -32.82 16.72 27.34
N ASP A 530 -31.57 17.15 27.21
CA ASP A 530 -30.59 16.59 26.29
C ASP A 530 -29.56 15.67 26.98
N GLY A 531 -29.68 15.41 28.29
CA GLY A 531 -29.11 14.21 28.94
C GLY A 531 -27.57 14.11 29.05
N LEU A 532 -26.81 15.21 29.09
CA LEU A 532 -25.39 15.23 29.51
C LEU A 532 -25.20 16.21 30.68
N VAL A 533 -24.41 15.82 31.69
CA VAL A 533 -24.07 16.65 32.86
C VAL A 533 -22.56 16.63 33.12
N VAL A 534 -21.92 17.79 33.25
CA VAL A 534 -20.51 17.87 33.70
C VAL A 534 -20.46 18.42 35.12
N PHE A 535 -19.87 17.67 36.05
CA PHE A 535 -19.77 18.11 37.45
C PHE A 535 -18.62 19.10 37.67
N ASN A 536 -18.95 20.26 38.22
CA ASN A 536 -17.99 21.30 38.58
C ASN A 536 -17.37 21.08 39.98
N THR A 537 -17.26 19.82 40.42
CA THR A 537 -16.70 19.45 41.74
C THR A 537 -15.97 18.11 41.67
N GLY A 538 -14.84 18.00 42.37
CA GLY A 538 -14.19 16.73 42.66
C GLY A 538 -15.01 15.85 43.63
N PHE A 539 -14.89 14.54 43.47
CA PHE A 539 -15.50 13.54 44.35
C PHE A 539 -14.44 12.66 44.97
N ALA A 540 -14.55 12.43 46.28
CA ALA A 540 -13.55 11.67 47.04
C ALA A 540 -13.42 10.19 46.65
N ASN A 541 -14.39 9.61 45.92
CA ASN A 541 -14.43 8.21 45.46
C ASN A 541 -15.70 7.90 44.64
N GLN A 542 -15.75 6.70 44.05
CA GLN A 542 -16.91 6.15 43.32
C GLN A 542 -18.23 6.16 44.12
N THR A 543 -18.18 5.99 45.45
CA THR A 543 -19.39 6.03 46.29
C THR A 543 -20.00 7.44 46.33
N ALA A 544 -19.16 8.48 46.40
CA ALA A 544 -19.62 9.85 46.35
C ALA A 544 -20.25 10.21 44.99
N ILE A 545 -19.63 9.78 43.90
CA ILE A 545 -20.15 9.94 42.52
C ILE A 545 -21.52 9.26 42.39
N THR A 546 -21.62 8.00 42.82
CA THR A 546 -22.88 7.23 42.77
C THR A 546 -24.00 7.91 43.58
N ASN A 547 -23.69 8.44 44.77
CA ASN A 547 -24.69 9.15 45.58
C ASN A 547 -25.18 10.43 44.89
N GLN A 548 -24.28 11.15 44.20
CA GLN A 548 -24.64 12.35 43.46
C GLN A 548 -25.50 12.03 42.22
N SER A 549 -25.13 11.01 41.44
CA SER A 549 -25.95 10.55 40.30
C SER A 549 -27.36 10.17 40.74
N ASN A 550 -27.47 9.36 41.80
CA ASN A 550 -28.77 8.95 42.36
C ASN A 550 -29.61 10.13 42.89
N ALA A 551 -28.98 11.22 43.33
CA ALA A 551 -29.67 12.42 43.76
C ALA A 551 -30.26 13.19 42.57
N LEU A 552 -29.53 13.27 41.45
CA LEU A 552 -30.00 13.90 40.20
C LEU A 552 -31.18 13.14 39.60
N ALA A 553 -31.10 11.80 39.54
CA ALA A 553 -32.17 10.93 39.05
C ALA A 553 -33.51 11.11 39.81
N GLY A 554 -33.46 11.61 41.06
CA GLY A 554 -34.64 11.86 41.88
C GLY A 554 -35.25 13.26 41.76
N ALA A 555 -34.56 14.22 41.14
CA ALA A 555 -34.90 15.65 41.18
C ALA A 555 -35.69 16.15 39.96
N ASP A 556 -35.32 15.75 38.74
CA ASP A 556 -36.03 16.11 37.50
C ASP A 556 -35.99 14.95 36.48
N ALA A 557 -37.16 14.43 36.16
CA ALA A 557 -37.54 13.60 35.00
C ALA A 557 -36.61 12.45 34.55
N GLY A 558 -36.82 11.23 35.08
CA GLY A 558 -37.01 9.94 34.38
C GLY A 558 -36.29 9.57 33.06
N GLU A 559 -35.25 10.28 32.63
CA GLU A 559 -34.52 10.11 31.38
C GLU A 559 -33.05 9.76 31.66
N ALA A 560 -32.50 8.82 30.89
CA ALA A 560 -31.11 8.40 31.01
C ALA A 560 -30.16 9.53 30.60
N PHE A 561 -29.01 9.62 31.25
CA PHE A 561 -28.03 10.68 30.99
C PHE A 561 -26.60 10.21 31.10
N TYR A 562 -25.72 10.90 30.38
CA TYR A 562 -24.28 10.82 30.51
C TYR A 562 -23.79 11.86 31.50
N PHE A 563 -22.67 11.60 32.16
CA PHE A 563 -22.01 12.63 32.95
C PHE A 563 -20.52 12.40 33.11
N MET A 564 -19.77 13.49 33.29
CA MET A 564 -18.35 13.43 33.68
C MET A 564 -18.14 13.91 35.11
N ALA A 565 -17.24 13.22 35.82
CA ALA A 565 -16.87 13.53 37.19
C ALA A 565 -15.36 13.39 37.39
N PHE A 566 -14.78 14.23 38.26
CA PHE A 566 -13.39 14.06 38.69
C PHE A 566 -13.34 13.19 39.95
N ASN A 567 -12.63 12.06 39.88
CA ASN A 567 -12.48 11.12 41.00
C ASN A 567 -11.13 11.34 41.68
N GLU A 568 -11.15 11.89 42.89
CA GLU A 568 -9.93 12.19 43.67
C GLU A 568 -9.18 10.92 44.11
N GLU A 569 -9.84 9.75 44.13
CA GLU A 569 -9.20 8.47 44.49
C GLU A 569 -8.39 7.90 43.32
N GLU A 570 -8.90 8.05 42.09
CA GLU A 570 -8.23 7.58 40.85
C GLU A 570 -7.37 8.69 40.21
N GLU A 571 -7.41 9.91 40.74
CA GLU A 571 -6.67 11.09 40.28
C GLU A 571 -6.95 11.50 38.81
N MET A 572 -8.15 11.20 38.30
CA MET A 572 -8.51 11.44 36.89
C MET A 572 -10.00 11.77 36.68
N ALA A 573 -10.32 12.31 35.50
CA ALA A 573 -11.70 12.45 35.05
C ALA A 573 -12.26 11.13 34.51
N GLN A 574 -13.56 10.92 34.72
CA GLN A 574 -14.26 9.68 34.37
C GLN A 574 -15.62 10.02 33.72
N LEU A 575 -15.93 9.35 32.62
CA LEU A 575 -17.21 9.44 31.89
C LEU A 575 -18.13 8.29 32.29
N TYR A 576 -19.38 8.63 32.58
CA TYR A 576 -20.39 7.68 33.04
C TYR A 576 -21.67 7.78 32.25
N TYR A 577 -22.44 6.69 32.28
CA TYR A 577 -23.82 6.62 31.83
C TYR A 577 -24.73 6.09 32.94
N ASP A 578 -25.84 6.79 33.21
CA ASP A 578 -26.89 6.36 34.12
C ASP A 578 -28.18 6.07 33.35
N GLY A 579 -28.48 4.78 33.18
CA GLY A 579 -29.63 4.28 32.42
C GLY A 579 -30.95 4.19 33.20
N LEU A 580 -31.00 4.64 34.47
CA LEU A 580 -32.17 4.63 35.35
C LEU A 580 -32.88 3.26 35.55
N THR A 581 -32.41 2.47 36.52
CA THR A 581 -33.23 1.38 37.13
C THR A 581 -33.61 1.69 38.59
N GLY A 582 -34.17 2.88 38.81
CA GLY A 582 -34.69 3.30 40.12
C GLY A 582 -33.62 3.72 41.13
N ALA A 583 -34.04 4.43 42.18
CA ALA A 583 -33.15 4.92 43.22
C ALA A 583 -32.33 3.78 43.85
N GLY A 584 -31.03 3.71 43.56
CA GLY A 584 -30.10 2.72 44.12
C GLY A 584 -29.21 1.95 43.14
N GLY A 585 -29.29 2.18 41.83
CA GLY A 585 -28.32 1.67 40.86
C GLY A 585 -27.00 2.45 40.89
N ALA A 586 -25.87 1.79 40.62
CA ALA A 586 -24.61 2.48 40.35
C ALA A 586 -24.58 2.88 38.86
N PRO A 587 -24.11 4.10 38.51
CA PRO A 587 -23.89 4.48 37.13
C PRO A 587 -22.79 3.59 36.51
N VAL A 588 -22.85 3.40 35.20
CA VAL A 588 -21.86 2.63 34.43
C VAL A 588 -20.69 3.55 34.08
N LEU A 589 -19.47 3.17 34.46
CA LEU A 589 -18.25 3.83 34.00
C LEU A 589 -17.99 3.40 32.56
N LEU A 590 -17.85 4.36 31.65
CA LEU A 590 -17.61 4.11 30.23
C LEU A 590 -16.14 4.31 29.86
N ALA A 591 -15.54 5.38 30.39
CA ALA A 591 -14.15 5.71 30.08
C ALA A 591 -13.44 6.47 31.21
N ASN A 592 -12.14 6.25 31.31
CA ASN A 592 -11.20 7.07 32.05
C ASN A 592 -10.48 8.03 31.10
N PHE A 593 -10.07 9.20 31.60
CA PHE A 593 -9.29 10.18 30.84
C PHE A 593 -7.98 10.43 31.60
N GLU A 594 -6.90 9.78 31.15
CA GLU A 594 -5.62 9.75 31.86
C GLU A 594 -4.91 11.10 31.94
N ASN A 595 -5.09 11.94 30.93
CA ASN A 595 -4.46 13.25 30.87
C ASN A 595 -5.26 14.38 31.55
N ILE A 596 -6.52 14.14 31.91
CA ILE A 596 -7.35 15.06 32.72
C ILE A 596 -7.17 14.74 34.22
N THR A 597 -6.01 15.15 34.75
CA THR A 597 -5.54 14.79 36.11
C THR A 597 -5.95 15.76 37.22
N THR A 598 -6.70 16.82 36.89
CA THR A 598 -7.16 17.80 37.88
C THR A 598 -8.61 18.21 37.66
N GLU A 599 -9.30 18.54 38.77
CA GLU A 599 -10.64 19.12 38.74
C GLU A 599 -10.70 20.38 37.85
N ALA A 600 -9.65 21.21 37.87
CA ALA A 600 -9.60 22.43 37.07
C ALA A 600 -9.55 22.17 35.55
N GLN A 601 -8.94 21.06 35.12
CA GLN A 601 -8.95 20.65 33.70
C GLN A 601 -10.35 20.18 33.30
N LEU A 602 -11.02 19.36 34.13
CA LEU A 602 -12.41 18.95 33.88
C LEU A 602 -13.36 20.17 33.80
N GLN A 603 -13.15 21.17 34.65
CA GLN A 603 -13.90 22.44 34.61
C GLN A 603 -13.59 23.31 33.39
N GLY A 604 -12.47 23.04 32.71
CA GLY A 604 -12.05 23.72 31.49
C GLY A 604 -12.82 23.25 30.26
N LEU A 605 -13.42 22.06 30.32
CA LEU A 605 -14.24 21.50 29.25
C LEU A 605 -15.45 22.41 28.95
N SER A 606 -15.81 22.44 27.69
CA SER A 606 -16.79 23.34 27.10
C SER A 606 -17.72 22.56 26.17
N ARG A 607 -18.65 23.27 25.51
CA ARG A 607 -19.54 22.66 24.51
C ARG A 607 -18.76 22.07 23.33
N ALA A 608 -17.61 22.64 22.97
CA ALA A 608 -16.87 22.21 21.80
C ALA A 608 -16.23 20.82 21.98
N ASP A 609 -16.13 20.35 23.22
CA ASP A 609 -15.45 19.10 23.59
C ASP A 609 -16.40 17.89 23.56
N PHE A 610 -17.66 18.07 23.16
CA PHE A 610 -18.67 17.02 23.21
C PHE A 610 -19.61 17.08 22.03
N ASP A 611 -19.91 15.90 21.50
CA ASP A 611 -21.02 15.66 20.60
C ASP A 611 -21.96 14.57 21.15
N ILE A 612 -23.26 14.71 20.85
CA ILE A 612 -24.28 13.75 21.28
C ILE A 612 -25.12 13.35 20.07
N TYR A 613 -25.02 12.08 19.72
CA TYR A 613 -25.75 11.50 18.60
C TYR A 613 -27.05 10.84 19.07
N THR A 614 -28.16 11.18 18.42
CA THR A 614 -29.48 10.53 18.62
C THR A 614 -29.99 9.95 17.31
N ALA A 615 -30.74 8.84 17.38
CA ALA A 615 -31.36 8.17 16.25
C ALA A 615 -32.53 8.95 15.64
#